data_AF-A0A1C4TDA6-F1
#
_entry.id   AF-A0A1C4TDA6-F1
#
_cell.length_a   1.000
_cell.length_b   1.000
_cell.length_c   1.000
_cell.angle_alpha   90.00
_cell.angle_beta   90.00
_cell.angle_gamma   90.00
#
_symmetry.space_group_name_H-M   'P 1'
#
loop_
_entity.id
_entity.type
_entity.pdbx_description
1 polymer ?
#
loop_
_entity_poly.entity_id
_entity_poly.type
_entity_poly.pdbx_seq_one_letter_code
_entity_poly.pdbx_strand_id
1 'polypeptide(L)'
;MLFRNAARTSGHHPARTGLRAGVLAVVAAAALVSCTQASGGYGPDVDAARTVDSVENADRAEREAGEAAEAGETDPTAAPSPGPALVRDAFATLQATLNDTCTPGAGDCAYFLGRVTRELTELDESMRADTKGPGHFKKPLADMKALFTKLGDDRSEPHLEKHFSEIVGTRDSVNAWMQDHPDDYR
;
A
#
# COMPACT_ATOMS: atom_id res chain seq x y z
N MET A 1 46.81 19.17 56.02
CA MET A 1 47.90 19.18 55.02
C MET A 1 47.49 20.09 53.89
N LEU A 2 48.36 21.02 53.47
CA LEU A 2 48.18 21.74 52.20
C LEU A 2 48.55 20.79 51.05
N PHE A 3 47.91 20.91 49.89
CA PHE A 3 48.54 21.46 48.68
C PHE A 3 47.53 21.52 47.51
N ARG A 4 47.54 22.64 46.79
CA ARG A 4 46.91 22.78 45.47
C ARG A 4 47.75 22.01 44.44
N ASN A 5 47.12 21.55 43.34
CA ASN A 5 47.63 21.97 42.03
C ASN A 5 46.58 21.89 40.92
N ALA A 6 46.77 22.72 39.90
CA ALA A 6 45.86 22.89 38.77
C ALA A 6 46.65 23.03 37.46
N ALA A 7 46.10 22.53 36.35
CA ALA A 7 46.32 22.93 34.95
C ALA A 7 45.59 21.86 34.10
N ARG A 8 44.63 22.16 33.22
CA ARG A 8 44.69 22.94 31.97
C ARG A 8 45.78 22.48 31.01
N THR A 9 45.35 21.81 29.93
CA THR A 9 45.80 22.13 28.57
C THR A 9 44.60 22.15 27.63
N SER A 10 44.51 23.18 26.79
CA SER A 10 43.47 23.34 25.79
C SER A 10 43.82 22.57 24.51
N GLY A 11 42.82 21.94 23.88
CA GLY A 11 42.88 21.54 22.47
C GLY A 11 41.96 22.44 21.65
N HIS A 12 42.53 23.36 20.87
CA HIS A 12 41.81 24.08 19.81
C HIS A 12 42.18 23.46 18.46
N HIS A 13 41.19 23.11 17.65
CA HIS A 13 41.29 23.13 16.19
C HIS A 13 39.91 23.43 15.58
N PRO A 14 39.64 24.69 15.20
CA PRO A 14 38.49 25.05 14.38
C PRO A 14 38.80 24.89 12.87
N ALA A 15 37.75 25.02 12.05
CA ALA A 15 37.73 24.97 10.58
C ALA A 15 37.76 23.53 9.99
N ARG A 16 37.11 23.22 8.86
CA ARG A 16 36.66 24.14 7.78
C ARG A 16 35.22 23.90 7.30
N THR A 17 34.54 25.03 7.13
CA THR A 17 33.59 25.42 6.08
C THR A 17 33.35 24.43 4.93
N GLY A 18 32.07 24.10 4.69
CA GLY A 18 31.63 23.25 3.56
C GLY A 18 30.21 23.55 3.05
N LEU A 19 29.68 24.75 3.27
CA LEU A 19 28.34 25.12 2.81
C LEU A 19 28.35 25.41 1.29
N ARG A 20 28.00 24.40 0.48
CA ARG A 20 27.74 24.60 -0.95
C ARG A 20 26.26 24.90 -1.17
N ALA A 21 25.95 26.19 -1.31
CA ALA A 21 24.66 26.63 -1.85
C ALA A 21 24.57 26.27 -3.33
N GLY A 22 23.50 25.55 -3.72
CA GLY A 22 23.10 25.31 -5.10
C GLY A 22 21.73 25.94 -5.33
N VAL A 23 21.64 26.84 -6.31
CA VAL A 23 20.42 27.63 -6.58
C VAL A 23 19.69 27.07 -7.81
N LEU A 24 18.38 26.89 -7.65
CA LEU A 24 17.27 26.85 -8.63
C LEU A 24 17.56 26.48 -10.09
N ALA A 25 16.78 25.52 -10.59
CA ALA A 25 16.22 25.54 -11.94
C ALA A 25 14.82 24.91 -11.96
N VAL A 26 13.77 25.74 -11.90
CA VAL A 26 12.41 25.31 -12.26
C VAL A 26 12.28 25.44 -13.77
N VAL A 27 12.02 24.32 -14.47
CA VAL A 27 11.64 24.34 -15.88
C VAL A 27 10.21 23.79 -15.99
N ALA A 28 9.26 24.71 -16.02
CA ALA A 28 7.91 24.40 -16.48
C ALA A 28 7.89 24.45 -18.01
N ALA A 29 7.56 23.33 -18.65
CA ALA A 29 7.30 23.26 -20.08
C ALA A 29 5.90 22.70 -20.30
N ALA A 30 4.92 23.60 -20.48
CA ALA A 30 3.60 23.22 -20.95
C ALA A 30 3.64 23.04 -22.48
N ALA A 31 3.23 21.87 -22.96
CA ALA A 31 2.89 21.65 -24.36
C ALA A 31 1.46 21.10 -24.41
N LEU A 32 0.55 21.90 -24.97
CA LEU A 32 -0.84 21.52 -25.25
C LEU A 32 -0.94 20.88 -26.65
N VAL A 33 -2.09 20.24 -26.92
CA VAL A 33 -2.59 19.80 -28.23
C VAL A 33 -1.96 18.52 -28.82
N SER A 34 -2.67 17.65 -29.57
CA SER A 34 -4.07 17.15 -29.53
C SER A 34 -4.24 16.17 -30.70
N CYS A 35 -4.80 14.98 -30.47
CA CYS A 35 -5.48 14.12 -31.46
C CYS A 35 -6.61 13.42 -30.70
N THR A 36 -7.92 13.72 -30.83
CA THR A 36 -8.77 13.63 -32.04
C THR A 36 -8.81 12.21 -32.62
N GLN A 37 -9.94 11.59 -32.92
CA GLN A 37 -11.35 11.82 -32.53
C GLN A 37 -12.16 10.57 -32.93
N ALA A 38 -13.12 10.13 -32.12
CA ALA A 38 -14.17 9.21 -32.57
C ALA A 38 -15.42 9.42 -31.70
N SER A 39 -16.26 10.37 -32.11
CA SER A 39 -17.63 10.55 -31.61
C SER A 39 -18.40 9.22 -31.75
N GLY A 40 -19.28 8.81 -30.85
CA GLY A 40 -20.16 9.61 -30.01
C GLY A 40 -21.57 9.61 -30.63
N GLY A 41 -22.54 9.00 -29.94
CA GLY A 41 -23.89 8.83 -30.50
C GLY A 41 -24.78 7.88 -29.68
N TYR A 42 -25.33 8.37 -28.57
CA TYR A 42 -26.49 7.77 -27.90
C TYR A 42 -27.76 8.34 -28.57
N GLY A 43 -28.67 7.51 -29.10
CA GLY A 43 -29.91 7.98 -29.75
C GLY A 43 -30.76 6.82 -30.29
N PRO A 44 -32.12 6.92 -30.30
CA PRO A 44 -33.00 5.75 -30.28
C PRO A 44 -33.57 5.30 -31.64
N ASP A 45 -34.27 4.15 -31.59
CA ASP A 45 -35.17 3.51 -32.57
C ASP A 45 -35.54 4.24 -33.89
N VAL A 46 -35.43 3.51 -35.01
CA VAL A 46 -36.57 3.18 -35.90
C VAL A 46 -36.25 1.99 -36.83
N ASP A 47 -37.28 1.16 -37.05
CA ASP A 47 -37.36 0.04 -38.00
C ASP A 47 -37.51 0.51 -39.48
N ALA A 48 -36.92 -0.19 -40.46
CA ALA A 48 -37.51 -0.46 -41.79
C ALA A 48 -36.59 -1.23 -42.76
N ALA A 49 -37.09 -2.36 -43.26
CA ALA A 49 -36.47 -3.32 -44.19
C ALA A 49 -36.22 -2.89 -45.66
N ARG A 50 -35.22 -3.55 -46.29
CA ARG A 50 -35.22 -4.22 -47.64
C ARG A 50 -33.80 -4.80 -47.92
N THR A 51 -33.51 -6.08 -48.20
CA THR A 51 -34.07 -7.07 -49.18
C THR A 51 -33.75 -6.61 -50.62
N VAL A 52 -32.98 -7.27 -51.52
CA VAL A 52 -32.31 -8.60 -51.67
C VAL A 52 -30.99 -8.40 -52.51
N ASP A 53 -30.15 -9.35 -52.97
CA ASP A 53 -30.27 -10.81 -53.26
C ASP A 53 -28.91 -11.57 -53.31
N SER A 54 -28.96 -12.91 -53.49
CA SER A 54 -28.02 -13.90 -54.09
C SER A 54 -26.50 -13.61 -54.27
N VAL A 55 -25.58 -14.59 -54.14
CA VAL A 55 -25.71 -16.02 -54.48
C VAL A 55 -25.18 -16.98 -53.39
N GLU A 56 -25.97 -18.02 -53.20
CA GLU A 56 -25.78 -19.27 -52.47
C GLU A 56 -24.44 -20.03 -52.70
N ASN A 57 -23.91 -20.61 -51.63
CA ASN A 57 -23.32 -21.95 -51.68
C ASN A 57 -23.43 -22.60 -50.29
N ALA A 58 -24.45 -23.44 -50.12
CA ALA A 58 -24.73 -24.14 -48.87
C ALA A 58 -24.79 -25.65 -49.12
N ASP A 59 -23.82 -26.38 -48.58
CA ASP A 59 -23.85 -27.83 -48.38
C ASP A 59 -22.87 -28.13 -47.23
N ARG A 60 -23.24 -28.80 -46.13
CA ARG A 60 -24.54 -29.32 -45.68
C ARG A 60 -24.45 -29.63 -44.18
N ALA A 61 -25.58 -29.55 -43.48
CA ALA A 61 -25.63 -29.71 -42.03
C ALA A 61 -26.06 -31.12 -41.56
N GLU A 62 -25.70 -31.38 -40.28
CA GLU A 62 -26.36 -32.21 -39.27
C GLU A 62 -26.14 -33.74 -39.14
N ARG A 63 -26.22 -34.13 -37.84
CA ARG A 63 -26.36 -35.46 -37.19
C ARG A 63 -25.01 -36.16 -36.87
N GLU A 64 -24.73 -36.64 -35.66
CA GLU A 64 -25.54 -36.92 -34.44
C GLU A 64 -24.78 -36.45 -33.18
N ALA A 65 -25.40 -35.70 -32.26
CA ALA A 65 -25.97 -36.17 -30.97
C ALA A 65 -24.97 -36.88 -30.02
N GLY A 66 -24.51 -36.18 -28.98
CA GLY A 66 -23.73 -36.77 -27.90
C GLY A 66 -23.24 -35.76 -26.84
N GLU A 67 -23.65 -36.03 -25.59
CA GLU A 67 -22.95 -35.70 -24.34
C GLU A 67 -22.85 -34.25 -23.81
N ALA A 68 -23.40 -34.14 -22.59
CA ALA A 68 -22.96 -33.32 -21.46
C ALA A 68 -23.00 -31.79 -21.58
N ALA A 69 -24.05 -31.23 -20.98
CA ALA A 69 -23.94 -29.96 -20.29
C ALA A 69 -22.95 -30.12 -19.12
N GLU A 70 -21.70 -29.68 -19.31
CA GLU A 70 -20.81 -29.36 -18.21
C GLU A 70 -21.34 -28.11 -17.50
N ALA A 71 -22.33 -28.32 -16.63
CA ALA A 71 -22.59 -27.42 -15.52
C ALA A 71 -21.39 -27.50 -14.58
N GLY A 72 -20.30 -26.82 -14.98
CA GLY A 72 -19.14 -26.65 -14.13
C GLY A 72 -19.56 -25.89 -12.89
N GLU A 73 -19.79 -26.65 -11.81
CA GLU A 73 -19.90 -26.10 -10.47
C GLU A 73 -18.70 -25.19 -10.25
N THR A 74 -18.95 -23.89 -10.15
CA THR A 74 -18.01 -22.98 -9.50
C THR A 74 -17.95 -23.41 -8.05
N ASP A 75 -17.04 -24.34 -7.77
CA ASP A 75 -16.59 -24.64 -6.41
C ASP A 75 -16.40 -23.29 -5.69
N PRO A 76 -17.02 -23.09 -4.52
CA PRO A 76 -16.97 -21.81 -3.84
C PRO A 76 -15.55 -21.60 -3.33
N THR A 77 -14.70 -21.01 -4.20
CA THR A 77 -13.26 -20.80 -4.04
C THR A 77 -12.88 -20.80 -2.58
N ALA A 78 -12.35 -21.94 -2.12
CA ALA A 78 -11.90 -22.07 -0.75
C ALA A 78 -10.97 -20.89 -0.45
N ALA A 79 -11.34 -20.07 0.55
CA ALA A 79 -10.59 -18.87 0.88
C ALA A 79 -9.11 -19.26 1.03
N PRO A 80 -8.17 -18.58 0.33
CA PRO A 80 -6.80 -19.03 0.25
C PRO A 80 -6.25 -19.21 1.67
N SER A 81 -5.75 -20.42 1.96
CA SER A 81 -5.18 -20.74 3.27
C SER A 81 -4.20 -19.65 3.69
N PRO A 82 -4.32 -19.10 4.92
CA PRO A 82 -3.57 -17.93 5.31
C PRO A 82 -2.07 -18.21 5.25
N GLY A 83 -1.40 -17.49 4.36
CA GLY A 83 -0.02 -17.74 3.96
C GLY A 83 0.62 -16.48 3.37
N PRO A 84 1.84 -16.59 2.80
CA PRO A 84 2.67 -15.43 2.50
C PRO A 84 2.01 -14.37 1.63
N ALA A 85 1.10 -14.78 0.72
CA ALA A 85 0.30 -13.87 -0.09
C ALA A 85 -0.51 -12.85 0.72
N LEU A 86 -1.15 -13.26 1.83
CA LEU A 86 -1.93 -12.32 2.65
C LEU A 86 -1.02 -11.32 3.37
N VAL A 87 0.13 -11.80 3.89
CA VAL A 87 1.13 -10.92 4.53
C VAL A 87 1.71 -9.94 3.52
N ARG A 88 2.00 -10.38 2.30
CA ARG A 88 2.46 -9.54 1.18
C ARG A 88 1.46 -8.46 0.82
N ASP A 89 0.18 -8.83 0.70
CA ASP A 89 -0.85 -7.95 0.20
C ASP A 89 -1.23 -6.90 1.27
N ALA A 90 -1.34 -7.30 2.55
CA ALA A 90 -1.48 -6.37 3.68
C ALA A 90 -0.22 -5.50 3.90
N PHE A 91 0.98 -6.03 3.62
CA PHE A 91 2.19 -5.21 3.66
C PHE A 91 2.19 -4.17 2.54
N ALA A 92 1.72 -4.51 1.34
CA ALA A 92 1.63 -3.58 0.22
C ALA A 92 0.67 -2.40 0.50
N THR A 93 -0.45 -2.62 1.20
CA THR A 93 -1.35 -1.52 1.61
C THR A 93 -0.71 -0.63 2.69
N LEU A 94 0.03 -1.19 3.65
CA LEU A 94 0.86 -0.43 4.58
C LEU A 94 1.91 0.40 3.82
N GLN A 95 2.59 -0.17 2.83
CA GLN A 95 3.58 0.55 2.02
C GLN A 95 2.98 1.74 1.26
N ALA A 96 1.72 1.63 0.83
CA ALA A 96 0.97 2.72 0.19
C ALA A 96 0.65 3.90 1.13
N THR A 97 1.12 3.89 2.39
CA THR A 97 1.07 5.02 3.32
C THR A 97 2.44 5.65 3.61
N LEU A 98 3.56 5.07 3.15
CA LEU A 98 4.91 5.47 3.59
C LEU A 98 5.32 6.89 3.16
N ASN A 99 4.86 7.32 1.98
CA ASN A 99 5.10 8.67 1.47
C ASN A 99 4.06 9.69 1.99
N ASP A 100 3.03 9.22 2.68
CA ASP A 100 2.01 10.06 3.30
C ASP A 100 2.46 10.46 4.73
N THR A 101 2.03 11.63 5.15
CA THR A 101 2.18 12.17 6.52
C THR A 101 1.11 13.24 6.75
N CYS A 102 0.99 13.75 7.97
CA CYS A 102 0.11 14.86 8.32
C CYS A 102 0.72 15.74 9.40
N THR A 103 0.11 16.90 9.64
CA THR A 103 0.41 17.76 10.79
C THR A 103 -0.71 17.60 11.83
N PRO A 104 -0.43 17.22 13.09
CA PRO A 104 -1.45 17.15 14.13
C PRO A 104 -2.22 18.48 14.29
N GLY A 105 -3.54 18.40 14.44
CA GLY A 105 -4.47 19.52 14.42
C GLY A 105 -4.92 19.96 13.02
N ALA A 106 -4.48 19.27 11.96
CA ALA A 106 -5.00 19.46 10.60
C ALA A 106 -6.02 18.35 10.26
N GLY A 107 -7.11 18.71 9.60
CA GLY A 107 -8.26 17.81 9.39
C GLY A 107 -8.00 16.60 8.46
N ASP A 108 -6.85 16.54 7.79
CA ASP A 108 -6.37 15.37 7.05
C ASP A 108 -5.67 14.34 7.96
N CYS A 109 -5.24 14.75 9.15
CA CYS A 109 -4.39 13.94 10.02
C CYS A 109 -5.14 12.76 10.65
N ALA A 110 -6.43 12.94 10.99
CA ALA A 110 -7.32 11.86 11.39
C ALA A 110 -7.41 10.74 10.35
N TYR A 111 -7.53 11.11 9.07
CA TYR A 111 -7.62 10.16 7.97
C TYR A 111 -6.30 9.39 7.79
N PHE A 112 -5.16 10.09 7.78
CA PHE A 112 -3.85 9.47 7.68
C PHE A 112 -3.58 8.49 8.85
N LEU A 113 -3.77 8.93 10.10
CA LEU A 113 -3.48 8.10 11.28
C LEU A 113 -4.45 6.93 11.42
N GLY A 114 -5.73 7.14 11.11
CA GLY A 114 -6.73 6.08 11.02
C GLY A 114 -6.36 5.03 9.96
N ARG A 115 -5.91 5.47 8.77
CA ARG A 115 -5.42 4.59 7.72
C ARG A 115 -4.21 3.78 8.18
N VAL A 116 -3.13 4.42 8.64
CA VAL A 116 -1.91 3.71 9.10
C VAL A 116 -2.22 2.70 10.21
N THR A 117 -3.08 3.06 11.16
CA THR A 117 -3.47 2.15 12.25
C THR A 117 -4.27 0.94 11.74
N ARG A 118 -5.11 1.10 10.72
CA ARG A 118 -5.80 -0.01 10.05
C ARG A 118 -4.83 -0.91 9.30
N GLU A 119 -3.97 -0.36 8.45
CA GLU A 119 -3.02 -1.18 7.67
C GLU A 119 -2.08 -1.99 8.59
N LEU A 120 -1.67 -1.42 9.74
CA LEU A 120 -0.92 -2.14 10.77
C LEU A 120 -1.74 -3.26 11.43
N THR A 121 -3.05 -3.09 11.59
CA THR A 121 -3.94 -4.13 12.14
C THR A 121 -4.06 -5.30 11.16
N GLU A 122 -4.34 -5.03 9.89
CA GLU A 122 -4.45 -6.04 8.83
C GLU A 122 -3.11 -6.80 8.64
N LEU A 123 -1.98 -6.12 8.81
CA LEU A 123 -0.66 -6.75 8.79
C LEU A 123 -0.38 -7.62 10.03
N ASP A 124 -0.77 -7.19 11.24
CA ASP A 124 -0.65 -7.99 12.47
C ASP A 124 -1.50 -9.27 12.39
N GLU A 125 -2.73 -9.16 11.88
CA GLU A 125 -3.65 -10.29 11.69
C GLU A 125 -3.12 -11.29 10.66
N SER A 126 -2.70 -10.83 9.48
CA SER A 126 -2.14 -11.71 8.43
C SER A 126 -0.85 -12.40 8.89
N MET A 127 0.06 -11.69 9.57
CA MET A 127 1.28 -12.27 10.13
C MET A 127 1.03 -13.33 11.23
N ARG A 128 -0.07 -13.21 11.98
CA ARG A 128 -0.46 -14.22 12.98
C ARG A 128 -1.10 -15.45 12.34
N ALA A 129 -1.85 -15.25 11.25
CA ALA A 129 -2.56 -16.30 10.55
C ALA A 129 -1.67 -17.12 9.59
N ASP A 130 -0.55 -16.56 9.13
CA ASP A 130 0.39 -17.20 8.20
C ASP A 130 0.86 -18.59 8.66
N THR A 131 0.96 -19.54 7.72
CA THR A 131 1.42 -20.92 7.97
C THR A 131 2.78 -21.07 8.66
N LYS A 132 3.72 -20.12 8.54
CA LYS A 132 5.01 -20.11 9.27
C LYS A 132 4.82 -19.71 10.74
N GLY A 133 3.70 -19.08 11.07
CA GLY A 133 3.24 -18.72 12.40
C GLY A 133 3.89 -17.46 12.98
N PRO A 134 3.38 -16.94 14.12
CA PRO A 134 3.85 -15.70 14.73
C PRO A 134 5.29 -15.76 15.27
N GLY A 135 5.88 -16.96 15.34
CA GLY A 135 7.30 -17.15 15.66
C GLY A 135 8.26 -16.71 14.56
N HIS A 136 7.75 -16.50 13.34
CA HIS A 136 8.44 -15.98 12.17
C HIS A 136 8.54 -14.44 12.28
N PHE A 137 7.40 -13.76 12.31
CA PHE A 137 7.27 -12.29 12.36
C PHE A 137 7.47 -11.66 13.76
N LYS A 138 8.40 -12.20 14.57
CA LYS A 138 8.57 -11.84 15.99
C LYS A 138 8.71 -10.34 16.26
N LYS A 139 9.53 -9.63 15.47
CA LYS A 139 9.76 -8.19 15.68
C LYS A 139 8.55 -7.35 15.25
N PRO A 140 8.01 -7.46 14.01
CA PRO A 140 6.80 -6.73 13.64
C PRO A 140 5.63 -6.93 14.61
N LEU A 141 5.34 -8.17 14.99
CA LEU A 141 4.25 -8.49 15.93
C LEU A 141 4.50 -7.95 17.35
N ALA A 142 5.75 -7.74 17.75
CA ALA A 142 6.09 -7.09 19.01
C ALA A 142 5.92 -5.56 18.94
N ASP A 143 6.40 -4.93 17.86
CA ASP A 143 6.28 -3.49 17.61
C ASP A 143 4.80 -3.07 17.51
N MET A 144 3.99 -3.83 16.75
CA MET A 144 2.55 -3.59 16.58
C MET A 144 1.79 -3.85 17.88
N LYS A 145 2.09 -4.94 18.61
CA LYS A 145 1.52 -5.16 19.95
C LYS A 145 1.83 -4.01 20.92
N ALA A 146 3.06 -3.49 20.91
CA ALA A 146 3.44 -2.37 21.77
C ALA A 146 2.67 -1.08 21.40
N LEU A 147 2.45 -0.81 20.11
CA LEU A 147 1.59 0.27 19.64
C LEU A 147 0.14 0.08 20.11
N PHE A 148 -0.48 -1.06 19.81
CA PHE A 148 -1.89 -1.30 20.15
C PHE A 148 -2.14 -1.33 21.67
N THR A 149 -1.16 -1.74 22.47
CA THR A 149 -1.23 -1.62 23.94
C THR A 149 -1.27 -0.16 24.41
N LYS A 150 -0.58 0.77 23.73
CA LYS A 150 -0.64 2.21 24.02
C LYS A 150 -1.95 2.85 23.53
N LEU A 151 -2.42 2.44 22.34
CA LEU A 151 -3.64 2.98 21.75
C LEU A 151 -4.91 2.47 22.45
N GLY A 152 -4.92 1.24 22.98
CA GLY A 152 -6.14 0.60 23.47
C GLY A 152 -7.18 0.48 22.36
N ASP A 153 -8.45 0.73 22.68
CA ASP A 153 -9.58 0.68 21.73
C ASP A 153 -9.98 2.06 21.18
N ASP A 154 -9.44 3.15 21.72
CA ASP A 154 -9.76 4.51 21.27
C ASP A 154 -9.14 4.77 19.88
N ARG A 155 -9.97 5.18 18.93
CA ARG A 155 -9.60 5.53 17.54
C ARG A 155 -10.04 6.95 17.17
N SER A 156 -10.37 7.77 18.17
CA SER A 156 -10.68 9.18 17.96
C SER A 156 -9.44 9.96 17.50
N GLU A 157 -9.65 10.95 16.64
CA GLU A 157 -8.63 11.89 16.15
C GLU A 157 -7.68 12.41 17.25
N PRO A 158 -8.15 13.05 18.35
CA PRO A 158 -7.25 13.60 19.36
C PRO A 158 -6.40 12.56 20.09
N HIS A 159 -6.87 11.30 20.17
CA HIS A 159 -6.09 10.21 20.76
C HIS A 159 -5.06 9.63 19.80
N LEU A 160 -5.43 9.47 18.52
CA LEU A 160 -4.48 9.05 17.48
C LEU A 160 -3.37 10.10 17.28
N GLU A 161 -3.72 11.39 17.21
CA GLU A 161 -2.75 12.48 17.05
C GLU A 161 -1.77 12.57 18.23
N LYS A 162 -2.25 12.40 19.45
CA LYS A 162 -1.42 12.29 20.66
C LYS A 162 -0.38 11.15 20.57
N HIS A 163 -0.65 10.12 19.77
CA HIS A 163 0.21 8.98 19.52
C HIS A 163 0.82 8.95 18.10
N PHE A 164 0.81 10.09 17.38
CA PHE A 164 1.34 10.22 16.01
C PHE A 164 2.72 9.59 15.85
N SER A 165 3.67 9.95 16.73
CA SER A 165 5.05 9.48 16.67
C SER A 165 5.20 7.98 16.86
N GLU A 166 4.35 7.37 17.70
CA GLU A 166 4.31 5.92 17.84
C GLU A 166 3.69 5.23 16.62
N ILE A 167 2.59 5.75 16.07
CA ILE A 167 1.90 5.17 14.90
C ILE A 167 2.85 5.17 13.69
N VAL A 168 3.45 6.33 13.38
CA VAL A 168 4.39 6.49 12.27
C VAL A 168 5.69 5.72 12.52
N GLY A 169 6.23 5.77 13.76
CA GLY A 169 7.44 5.04 14.13
C GLY A 169 7.29 3.52 14.00
N THR A 170 6.13 2.97 14.38
CA THR A 170 5.84 1.54 14.19
C THR A 170 5.68 1.19 12.71
N ARG A 171 4.96 2.00 11.91
CA ARG A 171 4.88 1.83 10.44
C ARG A 171 6.27 1.72 9.82
N ASP A 172 7.15 2.66 10.14
CA ASP A 172 8.47 2.74 9.54
C ASP A 172 9.39 1.60 10.04
N SER A 173 9.31 1.24 11.32
CA SER A 173 10.03 0.11 11.94
C SER A 173 9.62 -1.25 11.36
N VAL A 174 8.32 -1.46 11.12
CA VAL A 174 7.78 -2.67 10.49
C VAL A 174 8.19 -2.73 9.02
N ASN A 175 8.05 -1.63 8.27
CA ASN A 175 8.48 -1.56 6.88
C ASN A 175 9.99 -1.83 6.72
N ALA A 176 10.84 -1.23 7.57
CA ALA A 176 12.28 -1.47 7.52
C ALA A 176 12.61 -2.95 7.77
N TRP A 177 11.96 -3.61 8.73
CA TRP A 177 12.17 -5.04 8.98
C TRP A 177 11.69 -5.91 7.81
N MET A 178 10.50 -5.64 7.27
CA MET A 178 9.96 -6.37 6.12
C MET A 178 10.83 -6.20 4.87
N GLN A 179 11.40 -5.02 4.62
CA GLN A 179 12.32 -4.84 3.49
C GLN A 179 13.66 -5.59 3.67
N ASP A 180 14.09 -5.82 4.90
CA ASP A 180 15.28 -6.61 5.24
C ASP A 180 15.02 -8.14 5.20
N HIS A 181 13.74 -8.56 5.29
CA HIS A 181 13.31 -9.96 5.37
C HIS A 181 12.39 -10.34 4.18
N PRO A 182 12.85 -10.21 2.92
CA PRO A 182 11.99 -10.31 1.74
C PRO A 182 11.37 -11.69 1.53
N ASP A 183 12.04 -12.76 1.96
CA ASP A 183 11.62 -14.16 1.82
C ASP A 183 10.56 -14.56 2.86
N ASP A 184 10.28 -13.70 3.84
CA ASP A 184 9.33 -14.00 4.90
C ASP A 184 7.88 -13.93 4.42
N TYR A 185 7.62 -13.16 3.36
CA TYR A 185 6.29 -12.89 2.80
C TYR A 185 6.22 -12.94 1.26
N ARG A 186 7.25 -13.42 0.56
CA ARG A 186 7.21 -13.62 -0.91
C ARG A 186 6.77 -15.03 -1.29
#